data_AF-A0A0P0VQV6-F1
#
_entry.id   AF-A0A0P0VQV6-F1
#
_cell.length_a   1.000
_cell.length_b   1.000
_cell.length_c   1.000
_cell.angle_alpha   90.00
_cell.angle_beta   90.00
_cell.angle_gamma   90.00
#
_symmetry.space_group_name_H-M   'P 1'
#
loop_
_entity.id
_entity.type
_entity.pdbx_description
1 polymer ?
#
loop_
_entity_poly.entity_id
_entity_poly.type
_entity_poly.pdbx_seq_one_letter_code
_entity_poly.pdbx_strand_id
1 'polypeptide(L)'
;MPRPEVQAPPEIFYNESEARKYTTSSRIIEIQSRITERALELLALPNDGVPKLLLDIGCGSGLSGETLTEQGHHWIGYDISKSMLDVALEREAEGDLLLADMGQGLGLRPGVIDGAISISAVQWLCNADKSCHNPRLRLKAFFGSLYRCLARGARAVLQFYADNVKQSEMIVTAAMRAGFAGGVVVDWPHSSKAKKSYLVLTCGPPSLNSSLPKGKGQDGAMCSDDDESDDGSGDEDGAQTVGIYERNRPKKRQKTKKNGKGKAWLLNKKEQLRRRGREVPADTKYTGRKRKSYF
;
A
#
# COMPACT_ATOMS: atom_id res chain seq x y z
N MET A 1 7.21 -20.64 -3.85
CA MET A 1 6.44 -20.45 -5.10
C MET A 1 7.09 -19.33 -5.89
N PRO A 2 7.05 -19.32 -7.25
CA PRO A 2 7.50 -18.17 -8.02
C PRO A 2 6.62 -16.96 -7.72
N ARG A 3 7.19 -15.75 -7.87
CA ARG A 3 6.45 -14.50 -7.66
C ARG A 3 5.23 -14.41 -8.59
N PRO A 4 4.08 -13.88 -8.13
CA PRO A 4 2.89 -13.70 -8.96
C PRO A 4 3.15 -13.04 -10.31
N GLU A 5 4.02 -12.02 -10.31
CA GLU A 5 4.37 -11.22 -11.48
C GLU A 5 5.01 -12.04 -12.61
N VAL A 6 5.65 -13.18 -12.30
CA VAL A 6 6.28 -14.07 -13.27
C VAL A 6 5.28 -15.07 -13.88
N GLN A 7 4.17 -15.33 -13.18
CA GLN A 7 3.23 -16.39 -13.56
C GLN A 7 2.22 -15.92 -14.61
N ALA A 8 1.62 -14.75 -14.42
CA ALA A 8 0.62 -14.20 -15.32
C ALA A 8 0.43 -12.70 -15.06
N PRO A 9 -0.16 -11.94 -16.01
CA PRO A 9 -0.54 -10.55 -15.81
C PRO A 9 -1.52 -10.41 -14.62
N PRO A 10 -1.58 -9.25 -13.93
CA PRO A 10 -2.35 -9.10 -12.69
C PRO A 10 -3.84 -9.35 -12.86
N GLU A 11 -4.42 -8.95 -14.00
CA GLU A 11 -5.83 -9.19 -14.33
C GLU A 11 -6.17 -10.67 -14.58
N ILE A 12 -5.16 -11.50 -14.85
CA ILE A 12 -5.29 -12.96 -15.07
C ILE A 12 -4.92 -13.73 -13.79
N PHE A 13 -3.83 -13.35 -13.12
CA PHE A 13 -3.36 -13.98 -11.89
C PHE A 13 -4.41 -13.84 -10.78
N TYR A 14 -4.87 -12.61 -10.52
CA TYR A 14 -5.94 -12.34 -9.56
C TYR A 14 -7.32 -12.53 -10.21
N ASN A 15 -7.58 -13.75 -10.66
CA ASN A 15 -8.91 -14.19 -11.08
C ASN A 15 -9.87 -14.34 -9.88
N GLU A 16 -11.11 -14.77 -10.11
CA GLU A 16 -12.11 -14.90 -9.03
C GLU A 16 -11.65 -15.78 -7.87
N SER A 17 -11.02 -16.93 -8.16
CA SER A 17 -10.54 -17.86 -7.12
C SER A 17 -9.40 -17.26 -6.30
N GLU A 18 -8.37 -16.74 -6.97
CA GLU A 18 -7.22 -16.15 -6.26
C GLU A 18 -7.59 -14.88 -5.51
N ALA A 19 -8.48 -14.04 -6.06
CA ALA A 19 -8.98 -12.85 -5.38
C ALA A 19 -9.73 -13.20 -4.08
N ARG A 20 -10.59 -14.22 -4.10
CA ARG A 20 -11.30 -14.71 -2.91
C ARG A 20 -10.33 -15.30 -1.89
N LYS A 21 -9.39 -16.15 -2.32
CA LYS A 21 -8.36 -16.76 -1.44
C LYS A 21 -7.46 -15.72 -0.79
N TYR A 22 -7.02 -14.72 -1.56
CA TYR A 22 -6.21 -13.60 -1.07
C TYR A 22 -6.96 -12.84 0.05
N THR A 23 -8.24 -12.59 -0.18
CA THR A 23 -9.07 -11.74 0.67
C THR A 23 -9.62 -12.44 1.92
N THR A 24 -9.69 -13.78 1.93
CA THR A 24 -10.13 -14.56 3.10
C THR A 24 -8.99 -14.92 4.06
N SER A 25 -7.74 -14.79 3.63
CA SER A 25 -6.57 -15.06 4.47
C SER A 25 -6.40 -13.99 5.55
N SER A 26 -6.69 -14.34 6.80
CA SER A 26 -6.53 -13.44 7.96
C SER A 26 -5.11 -12.86 8.06
N ARG A 27 -4.12 -13.66 7.67
CA ARG A 27 -2.71 -13.26 7.64
C ARG A 27 -2.43 -12.20 6.58
N ILE A 28 -2.94 -12.38 5.36
CA ILE A 28 -2.79 -11.37 4.28
C ILE A 28 -3.49 -10.07 4.68
N ILE A 29 -4.69 -10.17 5.25
CA ILE A 29 -5.43 -9.00 5.76
C ILE A 29 -4.60 -8.23 6.79
N GLU A 30 -3.97 -8.92 7.74
CA GLU A 30 -3.13 -8.28 8.76
C GLU A 30 -1.89 -7.61 8.17
N ILE A 31 -1.18 -8.30 7.28
CA ILE A 31 0.01 -7.77 6.61
C ILE A 31 -0.34 -6.51 5.81
N GLN A 32 -1.41 -6.56 5.00
CA GLN A 32 -1.85 -5.42 4.19
C GLN A 32 -2.30 -4.23 5.05
N SER A 33 -2.99 -4.48 6.16
CA SER A 33 -3.33 -3.43 7.14
C SER A 33 -2.08 -2.75 7.67
N ARG A 34 -1.07 -3.52 8.09
CA ARG A 34 0.17 -2.98 8.68
C ARG A 34 1.03 -2.22 7.67
N ILE A 35 1.12 -2.72 6.44
CA ILE A 35 1.82 -2.03 5.35
C ILE A 35 1.10 -0.71 5.02
N THR A 36 -0.24 -0.72 4.98
CA THR A 36 -1.04 0.48 4.69
C THR A 36 -0.92 1.52 5.81
N GLU A 37 -1.00 1.10 7.07
CA GLU A 37 -0.76 1.99 8.23
C GLU A 37 0.63 2.64 8.17
N ARG A 38 1.66 1.87 7.75
CA ARG A 38 2.99 2.42 7.53
C ARG A 38 3.03 3.40 6.36
N ALA A 39 2.34 3.11 5.26
CA ALA A 39 2.27 4.02 4.13
C ALA A 39 1.61 5.36 4.52
N LEU A 40 0.53 5.31 5.32
CA LEU A 40 -0.13 6.50 5.87
C LEU A 40 0.79 7.30 6.82
N GLU A 41 1.57 6.62 7.66
CA GLU A 41 2.60 7.28 8.49
C GLU A 41 3.61 8.05 7.64
N LEU A 42 4.05 7.47 6.52
CA LEU A 42 5.02 8.06 5.59
C LEU A 42 4.43 9.18 4.72
N LEU A 43 3.12 9.12 4.42
CA LEU A 43 2.40 10.20 3.75
C LEU A 43 2.46 11.50 4.55
N ALA A 44 2.58 11.41 5.88
CA ALA A 44 2.70 12.55 6.78
C ALA A 44 1.63 13.64 6.52
N LEU A 45 0.38 13.19 6.38
CA LEU A 45 -0.75 14.08 6.19
C LEU A 45 -0.88 15.06 7.37
N PRO A 46 -1.36 16.30 7.14
CA PRO A 46 -1.64 17.24 8.22
C PRO A 46 -2.60 16.64 9.26
N ASN A 47 -2.23 16.74 10.54
CA ASN A 47 -3.09 16.33 11.64
C ASN A 47 -4.00 17.50 12.09
N ASP A 48 -4.83 17.97 11.15
CA ASP A 48 -5.76 19.09 11.31
C ASP A 48 -7.22 18.63 11.55
N GLY A 49 -7.46 17.31 11.58
CA GLY A 49 -8.79 16.73 11.73
C GLY A 49 -9.65 16.79 10.47
N VAL A 50 -9.10 17.23 9.34
CA VAL A 50 -9.83 17.33 8.06
C VAL A 50 -9.60 16.06 7.23
N PRO A 51 -10.66 15.33 6.84
CA PRO A 51 -10.56 14.23 5.88
C PRO A 51 -9.84 14.65 4.59
N LYS A 52 -8.93 13.81 4.10
CA LYS A 52 -8.20 14.03 2.85
C LYS A 52 -8.79 13.14 1.75
N LEU A 53 -8.66 13.57 0.49
CA LEU A 53 -8.97 12.73 -0.67
C LEU A 53 -7.71 12.01 -1.13
N LEU A 54 -7.67 10.71 -0.89
CA LEU A 54 -6.53 9.86 -1.19
C LEU A 54 -6.76 8.98 -2.41
N LEU A 55 -5.67 8.61 -3.09
CA LEU A 55 -5.71 7.63 -4.17
C LEU A 55 -5.11 6.32 -3.67
N ASP A 56 -5.83 5.20 -3.82
CA ASP A 56 -5.34 3.85 -3.55
C ASP A 56 -5.09 3.10 -4.86
N ILE A 57 -3.82 3.06 -5.29
CA ILE A 57 -3.42 2.56 -6.61
C ILE A 57 -3.01 1.09 -6.51
N GLY A 58 -3.74 0.22 -7.20
CA GLY A 58 -3.72 -1.22 -6.98
C GLY A 58 -4.49 -1.59 -5.71
N CYS A 59 -5.69 -1.01 -5.54
CA CYS A 59 -6.49 -1.17 -4.32
C CYS A 59 -6.99 -2.61 -4.12
N GLY A 60 -6.96 -3.44 -5.16
CA GLY A 60 -7.36 -4.83 -5.14
C GLY A 60 -8.75 -5.01 -4.55
N SER A 61 -8.83 -5.85 -3.51
CA SER A 61 -10.07 -6.15 -2.78
C SER A 61 -10.45 -5.12 -1.72
N GLY A 62 -9.86 -3.92 -1.79
CA GLY A 62 -10.16 -2.78 -0.91
C GLY A 62 -9.55 -2.86 0.48
N LEU A 63 -8.57 -3.75 0.72
CA LEU A 63 -7.96 -3.92 2.06
C LEU A 63 -7.26 -2.65 2.56
N SER A 64 -6.48 -2.01 1.70
CA SER A 64 -5.81 -0.74 1.99
C SER A 64 -6.82 0.40 2.11
N GLY A 65 -7.80 0.46 1.21
CA GLY A 65 -8.92 1.41 1.25
C GLY A 65 -9.75 1.36 2.53
N GLU A 66 -9.98 0.17 3.11
CA GLU A 66 -10.60 0.02 4.43
C GLU A 66 -9.76 0.72 5.51
N THR A 67 -8.43 0.57 5.49
CA THR A 67 -7.54 1.30 6.41
C THR A 67 -7.59 2.81 6.21
N LEU A 68 -7.69 3.30 4.95
CA LEU A 68 -7.86 4.73 4.68
C LEU A 68 -9.17 5.28 5.28
N THR A 69 -10.25 4.52 5.09
CA THR A 69 -11.58 4.83 5.64
C THR A 69 -11.54 4.88 7.17
N GLU A 70 -10.89 3.90 7.80
CA GLU A 70 -10.73 3.83 9.26
C GLU A 70 -9.93 5.01 9.84
N GLN A 71 -9.04 5.61 9.05
CA GLN A 71 -8.31 6.84 9.42
C GLN A 71 -9.09 8.12 9.09
N GLY A 72 -10.33 8.02 8.63
CA GLY A 72 -11.22 9.15 8.37
C GLY A 72 -10.91 9.89 7.08
N HIS A 73 -10.41 9.19 6.06
CA HIS A 73 -10.12 9.77 4.74
C HIS A 73 -11.06 9.22 3.66
N HIS A 74 -11.34 10.05 2.66
CA HIS A 74 -12.02 9.62 1.45
C HIS A 74 -10.98 9.05 0.48
N TRP A 75 -11.37 8.10 -0.34
CA TRP A 75 -10.43 7.51 -1.29
C TRP A 75 -11.09 7.05 -2.58
N ILE A 76 -10.29 7.07 -3.64
CA ILE A 76 -10.61 6.50 -4.95
C ILE A 76 -9.64 5.32 -5.16
N GLY A 77 -10.18 4.15 -5.44
CA GLY A 77 -9.43 2.93 -5.71
C GLY A 77 -9.23 2.72 -7.21
N TYR A 78 -8.00 2.38 -7.61
CA TYR A 78 -7.66 1.93 -8.96
C TYR A 78 -7.22 0.48 -8.89
N ASP A 79 -7.77 -0.40 -9.72
CA ASP A 79 -7.20 -1.71 -9.95
C ASP A 79 -7.48 -2.20 -11.37
N ILE A 80 -6.62 -3.06 -11.90
CA ILE A 80 -6.78 -3.66 -13.22
C ILE A 80 -7.52 -5.00 -13.16
N SER A 81 -7.51 -5.67 -12.01
CA SER A 81 -8.25 -6.92 -11.80
C SER A 81 -9.72 -6.63 -11.47
N LYS A 82 -10.58 -6.91 -12.44
CA LYS A 82 -12.04 -6.88 -12.22
C LYS A 82 -12.45 -7.77 -11.05
N SER A 83 -11.89 -8.98 -10.95
CA SER A 83 -12.24 -9.92 -9.88
C SER A 83 -11.89 -9.39 -8.49
N MET A 84 -10.77 -8.67 -8.35
CA MET A 84 -10.41 -8.03 -7.08
C MET A 84 -11.39 -6.91 -6.73
N LEU A 85 -11.77 -6.08 -7.71
CA LEU A 85 -12.75 -5.02 -7.51
C LEU A 85 -14.15 -5.57 -7.18
N ASP A 86 -14.57 -6.67 -7.82
CA ASP A 86 -15.82 -7.35 -7.49
C ASP A 86 -15.82 -7.79 -6.01
N VAL A 87 -14.69 -8.32 -5.50
CA VAL A 87 -14.55 -8.63 -4.07
C VAL A 87 -14.60 -7.37 -3.19
N ALA A 88 -14.00 -6.25 -3.62
CA ALA A 88 -14.10 -4.98 -2.90
C ALA A 88 -15.56 -4.48 -2.80
N LEU A 89 -16.33 -4.59 -3.90
CA LEU A 89 -17.76 -4.28 -3.93
C LEU A 89 -18.57 -5.23 -3.05
N GLU A 90 -18.33 -6.54 -3.12
CA GLU A 90 -18.95 -7.53 -2.25
C GLU A 90 -18.69 -7.23 -0.76
N ARG A 91 -17.56 -6.61 -0.43
CA ARG A 91 -17.22 -6.20 0.93
C ARG A 91 -17.84 -4.87 1.35
N GLU A 92 -18.52 -4.15 0.46
CA GLU A 92 -18.97 -2.76 0.62
C GLU A 92 -17.80 -1.85 1.01
N ALA A 93 -16.72 -1.85 0.22
CA ALA A 93 -15.70 -0.82 0.32
C ALA A 93 -16.33 0.58 0.16
N GLU A 94 -15.94 1.54 1.01
CA GLU A 94 -16.57 2.87 1.05
C GLU A 94 -16.06 3.85 -0.01
N GLY A 95 -14.89 3.57 -0.60
CA GLY A 95 -14.31 4.41 -1.66
C GLY A 95 -14.89 4.08 -3.04
N ASP A 96 -14.77 5.04 -3.95
CA ASP A 96 -15.11 4.84 -5.35
C ASP A 96 -14.10 3.92 -6.03
N LEU A 97 -14.54 2.96 -6.83
CA LEU A 97 -13.68 1.95 -7.45
C LEU A 97 -13.64 2.13 -8.97
N LEU A 98 -12.43 2.15 -9.53
CA LEU A 98 -12.17 2.30 -10.96
C LEU A 98 -11.38 1.11 -11.49
N LEU A 99 -11.98 0.42 -12.47
CA LEU A 99 -11.30 -0.59 -13.28
C LEU A 99 -10.39 0.11 -14.29
N ALA A 100 -9.09 0.10 -14.06
CA ALA A 100 -8.12 0.83 -14.87
C ALA A 100 -6.70 0.26 -14.79
N ASP A 101 -5.98 0.35 -15.91
CA ASP A 101 -4.55 0.06 -15.96
C ASP A 101 -3.75 1.32 -15.59
N MET A 102 -3.16 1.34 -14.40
CA MET A 102 -2.32 2.46 -13.94
C MET A 102 -1.15 2.77 -14.89
N GLY A 103 -0.69 1.78 -15.68
CA GLY A 103 0.36 1.92 -16.68
C GLY A 103 -0.06 2.68 -17.94
N GLN A 104 -1.36 2.99 -18.10
CA GLN A 104 -1.89 3.85 -19.17
C GLN A 104 -2.05 5.31 -18.70
N GLY A 105 -1.84 5.56 -17.40
CA GLY A 105 -2.06 6.86 -16.76
C GLY A 105 -3.42 6.95 -16.07
N LEU A 106 -3.50 7.79 -15.04
CA LEU A 106 -4.63 7.81 -14.11
C LEU A 106 -5.86 8.58 -14.61
N GLY A 107 -5.69 9.55 -15.52
CA GLY A 107 -6.80 10.32 -16.09
C GLY A 107 -7.58 11.21 -15.10
N LEU A 108 -7.05 11.45 -13.90
CA LEU A 108 -7.67 12.28 -12.87
C LEU A 108 -7.46 13.77 -13.11
N ARG A 109 -8.37 14.58 -12.55
CA ARG A 109 -8.27 16.05 -12.57
C ARG A 109 -6.93 16.49 -11.95
N PRO A 110 -6.20 17.43 -12.57
CA PRO A 110 -4.93 17.91 -12.01
C PRO A 110 -5.08 18.57 -10.63
N GLY A 111 -4.14 18.29 -9.72
CA GLY A 111 -3.98 18.98 -8.45
C GLY A 111 -5.05 18.76 -7.37
N VAL A 112 -5.87 17.70 -7.46
CA VAL A 112 -7.00 17.47 -6.54
C VAL A 112 -6.79 16.37 -5.51
N ILE A 113 -5.75 15.55 -5.67
CA ILE A 113 -5.48 14.42 -4.77
C ILE A 113 -4.50 14.87 -3.68
N ASP A 114 -4.90 14.73 -2.41
CA ASP A 114 -4.13 15.17 -1.24
C ASP A 114 -2.96 14.23 -0.89
N GLY A 115 -3.04 12.97 -1.35
CA GLY A 115 -1.99 11.99 -1.21
C GLY A 115 -2.34 10.69 -1.93
N ALA A 116 -1.34 9.86 -2.19
CA ALA A 116 -1.55 8.57 -2.84
C ALA A 116 -0.80 7.45 -2.14
N ILE A 117 -1.41 6.28 -2.04
CA ILE A 117 -0.74 5.04 -1.67
C ILE A 117 -0.79 4.05 -2.83
N SER A 118 0.16 3.13 -2.83
CA SER A 118 0.11 1.94 -3.69
C SER A 118 0.74 0.80 -2.91
N ILE A 119 -0.02 -0.26 -2.65
CA ILE A 119 0.44 -1.37 -1.80
C ILE A 119 0.60 -2.62 -2.68
N SER A 120 1.84 -3.09 -2.83
CA SER A 120 2.17 -4.32 -3.57
C SER A 120 1.72 -4.32 -5.04
N ALA A 121 1.65 -3.14 -5.68
CA ALA A 121 1.09 -3.02 -7.03
C ALA A 121 2.07 -2.43 -8.08
N VAL A 122 2.87 -1.42 -7.74
CA VAL A 122 3.67 -0.70 -8.76
C VAL A 122 4.71 -1.58 -9.48
N GLN A 123 5.20 -2.64 -8.85
CA GLN A 123 6.17 -3.56 -9.46
C GLN A 123 5.61 -4.31 -10.68
N TRP A 124 4.28 -4.45 -10.78
CA TRP A 124 3.63 -5.07 -11.94
C TRP A 124 3.85 -4.29 -13.24
N LEU A 125 4.15 -2.98 -13.16
CA LEU A 125 4.48 -2.16 -14.34
C LEU A 125 5.86 -2.48 -14.93
N CYS A 126 6.69 -3.22 -14.20
CA CYS A 126 8.01 -3.60 -14.66
C CYS A 126 8.00 -4.78 -15.64
N ASN A 127 6.86 -5.47 -15.78
CA ASN A 127 6.72 -6.63 -16.65
C ASN A 127 6.07 -6.28 -18.00
N ALA A 128 6.57 -6.94 -19.04
CA ALA A 128 6.10 -6.78 -20.42
C ALA A 128 5.13 -7.92 -20.78
N ASP A 129 3.97 -7.94 -20.11
CA ASP A 129 2.96 -9.00 -20.23
C ASP A 129 2.30 -9.14 -21.61
N LYS A 130 2.34 -8.07 -22.42
CA LYS A 130 1.79 -8.02 -23.78
C LYS A 130 2.89 -7.52 -24.72
N SER A 131 2.83 -7.87 -26.00
CA SER A 131 3.81 -7.41 -27.00
C SER A 131 3.90 -5.89 -27.11
N CYS A 132 2.82 -5.18 -26.79
CA CYS A 132 2.77 -3.72 -26.75
C CYS A 132 3.28 -3.10 -25.44
N HIS A 133 3.55 -3.90 -24.40
CA HIS A 133 3.99 -3.38 -23.11
C HIS A 133 5.48 -3.02 -23.15
N ASN A 134 5.77 -1.74 -22.92
CA ASN A 134 7.11 -1.26 -22.62
C ASN A 134 7.15 -0.73 -21.17
N PRO A 135 7.82 -1.43 -20.24
CA PRO A 135 7.86 -1.04 -18.82
C PRO A 135 8.25 0.41 -18.57
N ARG A 136 9.21 0.95 -19.33
CA ARG A 136 9.66 2.35 -19.17
C ARG A 136 8.59 3.35 -19.59
N LEU A 137 7.82 3.04 -20.65
CA LEU A 137 6.72 3.89 -21.10
C LEU A 137 5.53 3.82 -20.14
N ARG A 138 5.22 2.62 -19.63
CA ARG A 138 4.15 2.44 -18.63
C ARG A 138 4.45 3.18 -17.34
N LEU A 139 5.67 3.04 -16.80
CA LEU A 139 6.12 3.80 -15.62
C LEU A 139 6.12 5.32 -15.87
N LYS A 140 6.50 5.77 -17.08
CA LYS A 140 6.44 7.19 -17.47
C LYS A 140 5.00 7.72 -17.47
N ALA A 141 4.06 6.97 -18.05
CA ALA A 141 2.65 7.35 -18.08
C ALA A 141 2.06 7.38 -16.65
N PHE A 142 2.36 6.35 -15.86
CA PHE A 142 1.97 6.24 -14.47
C PHE A 142 2.45 7.44 -13.63
N PHE A 143 3.77 7.61 -13.48
CA PHE A 143 4.30 8.68 -12.63
C PHE A 143 4.00 10.07 -13.17
N GLY A 144 3.98 10.25 -14.50
CA GLY A 144 3.62 11.52 -15.11
C GLY A 144 2.18 11.94 -14.81
N SER A 145 1.23 10.99 -14.82
CA SER A 145 -0.16 11.26 -14.46
C SER A 145 -0.38 11.40 -12.95
N LEU A 146 0.32 10.60 -12.14
CA LEU A 146 0.31 10.72 -10.67
C LEU A 146 0.82 12.09 -10.21
N TYR A 147 1.93 12.57 -10.79
CA TYR A 147 2.46 13.89 -10.49
C TYR A 147 1.44 15.00 -10.81
N ARG A 148 0.72 14.85 -11.93
CA ARG A 148 -0.27 15.84 -12.37
C ARG A 148 -1.51 15.89 -11.46
N CYS A 149 -2.00 14.75 -10.98
CA CYS A 149 -3.23 14.72 -10.17
C CYS A 149 -3.00 15.09 -8.70
N LEU A 150 -1.78 14.95 -8.18
CA LEU A 150 -1.44 15.31 -6.81
C LEU A 150 -1.41 16.83 -6.60
N ALA A 151 -1.96 17.28 -5.47
CA ALA A 151 -1.86 18.66 -5.02
C ALA A 151 -0.39 19.06 -4.75
N ARG A 152 -0.08 20.36 -4.83
CA ARG A 152 1.28 20.86 -4.56
C ARG A 152 1.68 20.54 -3.11
N GLY A 153 2.82 19.88 -2.92
CA GLY A 153 3.31 19.45 -1.62
C GLY A 153 2.71 18.13 -1.12
N ALA A 154 1.73 17.56 -1.82
CA ALA A 154 1.19 16.24 -1.51
C ALA A 154 2.27 15.15 -1.67
N ARG A 155 2.09 14.06 -0.93
CA ARG A 155 3.00 12.91 -0.99
C ARG A 155 2.34 11.71 -1.66
N ALA A 156 3.19 10.86 -2.23
CA ALA A 156 2.79 9.51 -2.62
C ALA A 156 3.71 8.50 -1.94
N VAL A 157 3.15 7.42 -1.40
CA VAL A 157 3.90 6.34 -0.78
C VAL A 157 3.55 5.02 -1.44
N LEU A 158 4.49 4.48 -2.20
CA LEU A 158 4.28 3.26 -2.98
C LEU A 158 5.14 2.15 -2.37
N GLN A 159 4.51 1.20 -1.71
CA GLN A 159 5.16 -0.03 -1.29
C GLN A 159 5.27 -0.99 -2.47
N PHE A 160 6.45 -1.61 -2.65
CA PHE A 160 6.72 -2.48 -3.79
C PHE A 160 7.66 -3.64 -3.43
N TYR A 161 7.58 -4.70 -4.23
CA TYR A 161 8.51 -5.83 -4.21
C TYR A 161 9.36 -5.80 -5.46
N ALA A 162 10.56 -5.25 -5.36
CA ALA A 162 11.50 -5.32 -6.48
C ALA A 162 12.09 -6.72 -6.61
N ASP A 163 12.21 -7.18 -7.85
CA ASP A 163 12.89 -8.41 -8.23
C ASP A 163 14.40 -8.29 -8.03
N ASN A 164 14.97 -7.15 -8.45
CA ASN A 164 16.39 -6.87 -8.34
C ASN A 164 16.65 -5.34 -8.25
N VAL A 165 17.91 -4.98 -8.07
CA VAL A 165 18.35 -3.58 -7.94
C VAL A 165 17.98 -2.76 -9.19
N LYS A 166 18.13 -3.33 -10.40
CA LYS A 166 17.80 -2.64 -11.66
C LYS A 166 16.32 -2.29 -11.74
N GLN A 167 15.43 -3.16 -11.25
CA GLN A 167 14.00 -2.89 -11.21
C GLN A 167 13.68 -1.75 -10.21
N SER A 168 14.31 -1.77 -9.03
CA SER A 168 14.20 -0.67 -8.06
C SER A 168 14.64 0.67 -8.67
N GLU A 169 15.80 0.70 -9.32
CA GLU A 169 16.33 1.89 -10.00
C GLU A 169 15.41 2.38 -11.12
N MET A 170 14.80 1.45 -11.87
CA MET A 170 13.86 1.79 -12.94
C MET A 170 12.63 2.53 -12.39
N ILE A 171 12.03 2.03 -11.32
CA ILE A 171 10.86 2.65 -10.68
C ILE A 171 11.24 4.03 -10.13
N VAL A 172 12.33 4.12 -9.37
CA VAL A 172 12.80 5.38 -8.78
C VAL A 172 13.12 6.41 -9.87
N THR A 173 13.86 6.02 -10.91
CA THR A 173 14.22 6.91 -12.02
C THR A 173 13.00 7.44 -12.75
N ALA A 174 11.97 6.60 -12.96
CA ALA A 174 10.74 7.04 -13.60
C ALA A 174 9.98 8.08 -12.76
N ALA A 175 9.92 7.90 -11.42
CA ALA A 175 9.34 8.89 -10.52
C ALA A 175 10.11 10.23 -10.54
N MET A 176 11.44 10.18 -10.46
CA MET A 176 12.28 11.40 -10.48
C MET A 176 12.15 12.13 -11.82
N ARG A 177 12.08 11.41 -12.94
CA ARG A 177 11.85 11.99 -14.28
C ARG A 177 10.47 12.63 -14.44
N ALA A 178 9.47 12.18 -13.68
CA ALA A 178 8.16 12.82 -13.66
C ALA A 178 8.14 14.13 -12.84
N GLY A 179 9.22 14.44 -12.11
CA GLY A 179 9.37 15.67 -11.33
C GLY A 179 9.18 15.49 -9.82
N PHE A 180 9.01 14.25 -9.34
CA PHE A 180 8.97 13.99 -7.91
C PHE A 180 10.33 14.21 -7.25
N ALA A 181 10.32 14.72 -6.02
CA ALA A 181 11.43 14.55 -5.08
C ALA A 181 11.14 13.36 -4.16
N GLY A 182 12.17 12.76 -3.57
CA GLY A 182 11.99 11.67 -2.60
C GLY A 182 13.01 10.55 -2.73
N GLY A 183 12.63 9.36 -2.28
CA GLY A 183 13.52 8.20 -2.25
C GLY A 183 12.90 6.97 -1.60
N VAL A 184 13.69 5.91 -1.47
CA VAL A 184 13.23 4.64 -0.92
C VAL A 184 13.52 4.57 0.58
N VAL A 185 12.48 4.28 1.37
CA VAL A 185 12.56 3.96 2.78
C VAL A 185 12.42 2.44 2.93
N VAL A 186 13.39 1.81 3.57
CA VAL A 186 13.37 0.36 3.83
C VAL A 186 13.18 0.13 5.32
N ASP A 187 12.07 -0.49 5.68
CA ASP A 187 11.83 -1.01 7.02
C ASP A 187 12.43 -2.41 7.13
N TRP A 188 13.03 -2.72 8.28
CA TRP A 188 13.70 -3.98 8.64
C TRP A 188 14.71 -4.47 7.59
N PRO A 189 15.71 -3.66 7.22
CA PRO A 189 16.62 -3.95 6.10
C PRO A 189 17.43 -5.24 6.26
N HIS A 190 17.63 -5.70 7.50
CA HIS A 190 18.41 -6.91 7.83
C HIS A 190 17.58 -8.20 7.87
N SER A 191 16.25 -8.12 7.70
CA SER A 191 15.38 -9.29 7.71
C SER A 191 14.91 -9.60 6.29
N SER A 192 15.22 -10.78 5.75
CA SER A 192 14.70 -11.20 4.44
C SER A 192 13.17 -11.27 4.42
N LYS A 193 12.56 -11.57 5.57
CA LYS A 193 11.11 -11.76 5.75
C LYS A 193 10.35 -10.47 6.06
N ALA A 194 10.84 -9.72 7.05
CA ALA A 194 10.18 -8.51 7.54
C ALA A 194 10.51 -7.28 6.69
N LYS A 195 11.49 -7.34 5.79
CA LYS A 195 11.86 -6.21 4.93
C LYS A 195 10.70 -5.71 4.10
N LYS A 196 10.47 -4.40 4.13
CA LYS A 196 9.45 -3.71 3.32
C LYS A 196 10.02 -2.41 2.75
N SER A 197 9.93 -2.27 1.43
CA SER A 197 10.45 -1.11 0.69
C SER A 197 9.31 -0.18 0.30
N TYR A 198 9.45 1.11 0.60
CA TYR A 198 8.49 2.16 0.30
C TYR A 198 9.17 3.26 -0.51
N LEU A 199 8.68 3.52 -1.72
CA LEU A 199 9.04 4.71 -2.47
C LEU A 199 8.21 5.89 -1.94
N VAL A 200 8.86 6.81 -1.24
CA VAL A 200 8.25 8.00 -0.65
C VAL A 200 8.55 9.20 -1.54
N LEU A 201 7.51 9.76 -2.15
CA LEU A 201 7.59 10.85 -3.12
C LEU A 201 6.88 12.10 -2.61
N THR A 202 7.36 13.26 -3.03
CA THR A 202 6.72 14.57 -2.78
C THR A 202 6.50 15.29 -4.11
N CYS A 203 5.28 15.77 -4.32
CA CYS A 203 4.89 16.53 -5.51
C CYS A 203 5.30 18.01 -5.35
N GLY A 204 6.06 18.53 -6.31
CA GLY A 204 6.58 19.90 -6.30
C GLY A 204 8.05 20.02 -5.87
N PRO A 205 8.58 21.26 -5.80
CA PRO A 205 9.99 21.47 -5.49
C PRO A 205 10.35 20.89 -4.13
N PRO A 206 11.55 20.30 -3.98
CA PRO A 206 12.00 19.81 -2.69
C PRO A 206 11.96 20.98 -1.70
N SER A 207 11.15 20.84 -0.65
CA SER A 207 11.21 21.79 0.44
C SER A 207 12.58 21.64 1.08
N LEU A 208 13.31 22.74 1.32
CA LEU A 208 14.63 22.72 2.00
C LEU A 208 14.61 21.93 3.34
N ASN A 209 13.42 21.73 3.92
CA ASN A 209 13.20 21.01 5.17
C ASN A 209 12.66 19.57 5.01
N SER A 210 12.48 19.03 3.80
CA SER A 210 11.97 17.67 3.62
C SER A 210 13.11 16.65 3.59
N SER A 211 13.50 16.16 4.77
CA SER A 211 14.35 14.97 4.89
C SER A 211 13.53 13.69 4.65
N LEU A 212 14.12 12.70 4.00
CA LEU A 212 13.54 11.35 3.90
C LEU A 212 13.27 10.75 5.30
N PRO A 213 12.09 10.13 5.53
CA PRO A 213 11.84 9.42 6.78
C PRO A 213 12.82 8.27 6.98
N LYS A 214 13.17 7.98 8.24
CA LYS A 214 13.97 6.80 8.57
C LYS A 214 13.12 5.53 8.47
N GLY A 215 13.77 4.45 8.04
CA GLY A 215 13.20 3.10 8.08
C GLY A 215 13.21 2.53 9.49
N LYS A 216 12.25 1.66 9.80
CA LYS A 216 12.18 0.91 11.06
C LYS A 216 13.28 -0.16 11.08
N GLY A 217 13.82 -0.49 12.26
CA GLY A 217 14.81 -1.57 12.43
C GLY A 217 16.24 -1.26 11.98
N GLN A 218 16.55 -0.04 11.52
CA GLN A 218 17.92 0.33 11.11
C GLN A 218 18.94 0.25 12.26
N ASP A 219 18.50 0.49 13.51
CA ASP A 219 19.38 0.45 14.69
C ASP A 219 19.51 -0.97 15.31
N GLY A 220 19.13 -2.03 14.58
CA GLY A 220 19.20 -3.41 15.08
C GLY A 220 18.05 -3.84 16.00
N ALA A 221 16.98 -3.04 16.10
CA ALA A 221 15.75 -3.50 16.75
C ALA A 221 15.24 -4.77 16.03
N MET A 222 14.71 -5.73 16.80
CA MET A 222 14.08 -6.95 16.27
C MET A 222 12.60 -6.67 15.93
N CYS A 223 12.10 -7.26 14.85
CA CYS A 223 10.66 -7.35 14.59
C CYS A 223 10.01 -8.36 15.55
N SER A 224 8.72 -8.19 15.87
CA SER A 224 7.98 -9.20 16.64
C SER A 224 7.80 -10.46 15.79
N ASP A 225 7.87 -11.65 16.40
CA ASP A 225 7.84 -12.97 15.74
C ASP A 225 6.58 -13.23 14.87
N ASP A 226 5.53 -12.42 14.99
CA ASP A 226 4.31 -12.54 14.17
C ASP A 226 4.52 -12.16 12.68
N ASP A 227 5.73 -11.72 12.29
CA ASP A 227 6.10 -11.36 10.91
C ASP A 227 6.76 -12.49 10.08
N GLU A 228 6.75 -13.74 10.56
CA GLU A 228 7.43 -14.86 9.90
C GLU A 228 6.82 -15.26 8.54
N SER A 229 7.28 -14.64 7.44
CA SER A 229 6.79 -14.83 6.07
C SER A 229 7.11 -16.21 5.44
N ASP A 230 6.18 -16.65 4.59
CA ASP A 230 6.40 -17.25 3.26
C ASP A 230 5.41 -16.57 2.30
N ASP A 231 5.57 -15.26 2.11
CA ASP A 231 5.16 -14.66 0.84
C ASP A 231 6.18 -15.22 -0.15
N GLY A 232 5.76 -15.77 -1.29
CA GLY A 232 6.58 -16.56 -2.23
C GLY A 232 7.76 -15.82 -2.88
N SER A 233 8.65 -15.26 -2.07
CA SER A 233 9.86 -14.52 -2.38
C SER A 233 11.01 -15.13 -1.56
N GLY A 234 11.37 -16.36 -1.92
CA GLY A 234 12.65 -16.93 -1.53
C GLY A 234 13.64 -16.69 -2.65
N ASP A 235 14.19 -15.49 -2.75
CA ASP A 235 15.34 -15.23 -3.63
C ASP A 235 16.52 -14.77 -2.76
N GLU A 236 17.52 -15.64 -2.66
CA GLU A 236 18.86 -15.34 -2.19
C GLU A 236 19.60 -14.57 -3.28
N ASP A 237 19.47 -13.25 -3.32
CA ASP A 237 20.40 -12.43 -4.09
C ASP A 237 20.86 -11.21 -3.29
N GLY A 238 22.19 -11.08 -3.21
CA GLY A 238 22.94 -10.21 -2.32
C GLY A 238 22.43 -8.76 -2.28
N ALA A 239 22.16 -8.29 -1.06
CA ALA A 239 21.69 -6.95 -0.77
C ALA A 239 22.74 -5.88 -1.08
N GLN A 240 22.80 -5.38 -2.31
CA GLN A 240 23.26 -4.02 -2.58
C GLN A 240 22.04 -3.10 -2.62
N THR A 241 21.63 -2.63 -1.45
CA THR A 241 20.57 -1.61 -1.32
C THR A 241 21.07 -0.26 -1.84
N VAL A 242 20.38 0.30 -2.83
CA VAL A 242 20.57 1.69 -3.26
C VAL A 242 20.01 2.60 -2.16
N GLY A 243 20.86 2.99 -1.22
CA GLY A 243 20.57 4.04 -0.24
C GLY A 243 21.08 5.38 -0.76
N ILE A 244 20.18 6.29 -1.11
CA ILE A 244 20.56 7.70 -1.25
C ILE A 244 20.55 8.29 0.17
N TYR A 245 21.75 8.56 0.67
CA TYR A 245 22.03 9.12 1.99
C TYR A 245 22.08 10.65 1.91
N GLU A 246 21.37 11.35 2.79
CA GLU A 246 21.75 12.70 3.22
C GLU A 246 21.35 12.99 4.70
N ARG A 247 21.92 14.09 5.22
CA ARG A 247 22.41 14.36 6.59
C ARG A 247 21.34 14.76 7.64
N ASN A 248 21.52 14.26 8.87
CA ASN A 248 21.17 14.80 10.23
C ASN A 248 19.95 15.75 10.38
N ARG A 249 18.99 15.58 11.31
CA ARG A 249 19.06 15.55 12.80
C ARG A 249 17.66 15.14 13.35
N PRO A 250 17.53 14.44 14.50
CA PRO A 250 16.30 13.73 14.88
C PRO A 250 15.19 14.62 15.49
N LYS A 251 13.92 14.36 15.12
CA LYS A 251 12.72 14.84 15.84
C LYS A 251 12.07 13.71 16.65
N LYS A 252 11.55 14.07 17.82
CA LYS A 252 11.01 13.19 18.87
C LYS A 252 9.81 12.36 18.38
N ARG A 253 9.82 11.08 18.77
CA ARG A 253 8.76 10.08 18.55
C ARG A 253 7.42 10.57 19.11
N GLN A 254 6.44 10.77 18.23
CA GLN A 254 5.05 10.97 18.65
C GLN A 254 4.40 9.58 18.81
N LYS A 255 3.93 9.28 20.03
CA LYS A 255 3.18 8.05 20.33
C LYS A 255 1.83 8.12 19.62
N THR A 256 1.64 7.33 18.59
CA THR A 256 0.32 7.10 17.99
C THR A 256 -0.54 6.28 18.95
N LYS A 257 -1.80 6.71 19.13
CA LYS A 257 -2.83 5.93 19.82
C LYS A 257 -3.16 4.71 18.94
N LYS A 258 -3.06 3.51 19.51
CA LYS A 258 -3.48 2.26 18.85
C LYS A 258 -5.00 2.27 18.65
N ASN A 259 -5.47 2.83 17.54
CA ASN A 259 -6.81 2.55 17.03
C ASN A 259 -6.71 1.35 16.08
N GLY A 260 -6.40 0.17 16.62
CA GLY A 260 -6.61 -1.08 15.89
C GLY A 260 -8.10 -1.43 15.85
N LYS A 261 -8.47 -2.42 15.01
CA LYS A 261 -9.84 -2.97 14.83
C LYS A 261 -10.51 -3.35 16.16
N GLY A 262 -11.12 -2.37 16.80
CA GLY A 262 -11.74 -2.51 18.12
C GLY A 262 -13.12 -3.16 18.05
N LYS A 263 -13.76 -3.31 19.22
CA LYS A 263 -15.13 -3.86 19.32
C LYS A 263 -16.14 -3.12 18.43
N ALA A 264 -16.04 -1.79 18.34
CA ALA A 264 -16.94 -0.97 17.52
C ALA A 264 -16.85 -1.33 16.02
N TRP A 265 -15.63 -1.55 15.51
CA TRP A 265 -15.41 -2.00 14.13
C TRP A 265 -16.09 -3.35 13.86
N LEU A 266 -15.91 -4.30 14.77
CA LEU A 266 -16.48 -5.63 14.64
C LEU A 266 -18.01 -5.59 14.66
N LEU A 267 -18.60 -4.73 15.50
CA LEU A 267 -20.05 -4.52 15.54
C LEU A 267 -20.57 -3.87 14.26
N ASN A 268 -19.87 -2.88 13.70
CA ASN A 268 -20.24 -2.27 12.42
C ASN A 268 -20.22 -3.29 11.28
N LYS A 269 -19.16 -4.10 11.17
CA LYS A 269 -19.07 -5.18 10.17
C LYS A 269 -20.15 -6.25 10.35
N LYS A 270 -20.47 -6.62 11.60
CA LYS A 270 -21.60 -7.53 11.88
C LYS A 270 -22.93 -6.93 11.43
N GLU A 271 -23.17 -5.65 11.71
CA GLU A 271 -24.41 -4.98 11.34
C GLU A 271 -24.56 -4.86 9.82
N GLN A 272 -23.47 -4.54 9.11
CA GLN A 272 -23.43 -4.61 7.64
C GLN A 272 -23.82 -6.01 7.13
N LEU A 273 -23.24 -7.08 7.70
CA LEU A 273 -23.57 -8.45 7.32
C LEU A 273 -25.04 -8.83 7.63
N ARG A 274 -25.61 -8.36 8.75
CA ARG A 274 -27.04 -8.55 9.09
C ARG A 274 -27.97 -7.84 8.11
N ARG A 275 -27.66 -6.58 7.75
CA ARG A 275 -28.41 -5.83 6.74
C ARG A 275 -28.44 -6.56 5.39
N ARG A 276 -27.41 -7.36 5.09
CA ARG A 276 -27.30 -8.19 3.88
C ARG A 276 -28.01 -9.56 4.00
N GLY A 277 -28.71 -9.85 5.09
CA GLY A 277 -29.39 -11.13 5.31
C GLY A 277 -28.46 -12.33 5.50
N ARG A 278 -27.16 -12.09 5.76
CA ARG A 278 -26.23 -13.17 6.10
C ARG A 278 -26.42 -13.61 7.54
N GLU A 279 -26.20 -14.89 7.80
CA GLU A 279 -26.23 -15.42 9.16
C GLU A 279 -24.99 -14.90 9.93
N VAL A 280 -25.24 -14.09 10.95
CA VAL A 280 -24.20 -13.47 11.78
C VAL A 280 -24.44 -13.87 13.23
N PRO A 281 -23.44 -14.43 13.94
CA PRO A 281 -23.60 -14.76 15.35
C PRO A 281 -24.08 -13.57 16.19
N ALA A 282 -24.97 -13.81 17.15
CA ALA A 282 -25.48 -12.78 18.04
C ALA A 282 -24.35 -12.04 18.78
N ASP A 283 -24.59 -10.79 19.15
CA ASP A 283 -23.65 -10.03 19.97
C ASP A 283 -23.70 -10.50 21.41
N THR A 284 -22.54 -10.89 21.92
CA THR A 284 -22.38 -11.37 23.29
C THR A 284 -21.46 -10.43 24.06
N LYS A 285 -21.45 -10.54 25.39
CA LYS A 285 -20.46 -9.85 26.25
C LYS A 285 -18.99 -10.18 25.91
N TYR A 286 -18.76 -11.25 25.14
CA TYR A 286 -17.43 -11.69 24.68
C TYR A 286 -17.08 -11.20 23.27
N THR A 287 -18.02 -10.57 22.55
CA THR A 287 -17.81 -10.07 21.18
C THR A 287 -16.75 -8.97 21.17
N GLY A 288 -15.68 -9.16 20.40
CA GLY A 288 -14.52 -8.27 20.34
C GLY A 288 -13.62 -8.29 21.58
N ARG A 289 -13.80 -9.22 22.52
CA ARG A 289 -12.97 -9.33 23.73
C ARG A 289 -11.66 -10.07 23.39
N LYS A 290 -10.52 -9.49 23.80
CA LYS A 290 -9.21 -10.16 23.70
C LYS A 290 -9.23 -11.46 24.52
N ARG A 291 -8.86 -12.58 23.89
CA ARG A 291 -8.70 -13.87 24.59
C ARG A 291 -7.41 -13.84 25.41
N LYS A 292 -7.42 -14.47 26.59
CA LYS A 292 -6.18 -14.68 27.36
C LYS A 292 -5.28 -15.65 26.56
N SER A 293 -3.96 -15.46 26.65
CA SER A 293 -2.98 -16.34 25.99
C SER A 293 -2.89 -17.73 26.65
N TYR A 294 -3.35 -17.86 27.88
CA TYR A 294 -3.46 -19.11 28.62
C TYR A 294 -4.80 -19.18 29.37
N PHE A 295 -5.25 -20.41 29.62
CA PHE A 295 -6.49 -20.71 30.35
C PHE A 295 -6.33 -20.47 31.85
#